data_AF-A0A832ARL9-F1
#
_entry.id   AF-A0A832ARL9-F1
#
_cell.length_a   1.000
_cell.length_b   1.000
_cell.length_c   1.000
_cell.angle_alpha   90.00
_cell.angle_beta   90.00
_cell.angle_gamma   90.00
#
_symmetry.space_group_name_H-M   'P 1'
#
loop_
_entity.id
_entity.type
_entity.pdbx_description
1 polymer ?
#
loop_
_entity_poly.entity_id
_entity_poly.type
_entity_poly.pdbx_seq_one_letter_code
_entity_poly.pdbx_strand_id
1 'polypeptide(L)'
;SLSSYGRHDLAYRVAVQTTEPSYGNWVKRGATTLWEDWFGAASLDHIMFGDISAWFYQTLAGINPDPHAPGFRHFVIRPMPVEDLTWVRAWHASPFGVIKVAWRAAADVLHLEITVPPNTTATVVIPSTTARLVQEGGRPAASRVGIRPELSAAGEARFTLEAGTYSFTAPRTPSGETSR
;
A
#
# COMPACT_ATOMS: atom_id res chain seq x y z
N SER A 1 -4.36 -0.77 -14.27
CA SER A 1 -4.81 -2.01 -13.60
C SER A 1 -6.21 -1.80 -13.02
N LEU A 2 -6.90 -2.84 -12.53
CA LEU A 2 -8.18 -2.68 -11.80
C LEU A 2 -8.07 -1.65 -10.67
N SER A 3 -6.95 -1.67 -9.95
CA SER A 3 -6.61 -0.69 -8.91
C SER A 3 -6.46 0.74 -9.44
N SER A 4 -5.90 0.95 -10.64
CA SER A 4 -5.85 2.29 -11.26
C SER A 4 -7.24 2.88 -11.56
N TYR A 5 -8.26 2.03 -11.70
CA TYR A 5 -9.66 2.41 -11.89
C TYR A 5 -10.47 2.36 -10.57
N GLY A 6 -9.80 2.33 -9.41
CA GLY A 6 -10.46 2.31 -8.09
C GLY A 6 -11.08 0.97 -7.69
N ARG A 7 -10.91 -0.09 -8.49
CA ARG A 7 -11.43 -1.44 -8.22
C ARG A 7 -10.43 -2.31 -7.47
N HIS A 8 -9.96 -1.79 -6.33
CA HIS A 8 -9.03 -2.50 -5.46
C HIS A 8 -9.66 -3.77 -4.85
N ASP A 9 -10.97 -3.75 -4.62
CA ASP A 9 -11.80 -4.90 -4.22
C ASP A 9 -11.67 -6.07 -5.21
N LEU A 10 -11.85 -5.80 -6.50
CA LEU A 10 -11.77 -6.84 -7.53
C LEU A 10 -10.34 -7.36 -7.70
N ALA A 11 -9.35 -6.46 -7.70
CA ALA A 11 -7.95 -6.85 -7.78
C ALA A 11 -7.57 -7.81 -6.64
N TYR A 12 -8.02 -7.49 -5.42
CA TYR A 12 -7.81 -8.34 -4.25
C TYR A 12 -8.50 -9.69 -4.38
N ARG A 13 -9.80 -9.73 -4.75
CA ARG A 13 -10.53 -11.00 -4.96
C ARG A 13 -9.87 -11.90 -6.00
N VAL A 14 -9.35 -11.34 -7.08
CA VAL A 14 -8.59 -12.10 -8.09
C VAL A 14 -7.26 -12.63 -7.54
N ALA A 15 -6.59 -11.87 -6.66
CA ALA A 15 -5.33 -12.27 -6.06
C ALA A 15 -5.49 -13.41 -5.03
N VAL A 16 -6.60 -13.41 -4.27
CA VAL A 16 -6.82 -14.38 -3.17
C VAL A 16 -7.68 -15.59 -3.54
N GLN A 17 -8.26 -15.63 -4.74
CA GLN A 17 -9.02 -16.81 -5.18
C GLN A 17 -8.13 -18.05 -5.23
N THR A 18 -8.75 -19.21 -5.00
CA THR A 18 -8.06 -20.49 -4.89
C THR A 18 -8.61 -21.57 -5.83
N THR A 19 -9.59 -21.23 -6.67
CA THR A 19 -10.11 -22.07 -7.74
C THR A 19 -9.28 -21.88 -9.01
N GLU A 20 -9.12 -22.90 -9.84
CA GLU A 20 -8.42 -22.78 -11.11
C GLU A 20 -9.21 -21.89 -12.09
N PRO A 21 -8.57 -20.94 -12.83
CA PRO A 21 -7.15 -20.56 -12.78
C PRO A 21 -6.84 -19.49 -11.73
N SER A 22 -5.85 -19.74 -10.85
CA SER A 22 -5.39 -18.77 -9.83
C SER A 22 -4.02 -19.11 -9.23
N TYR A 23 -3.36 -18.09 -8.66
CA TYR A 23 -2.17 -18.30 -7.81
C TYR A 23 -2.48 -19.18 -6.59
N GLY A 24 -3.67 -19.01 -5.99
CA GLY A 24 -4.09 -19.83 -4.86
C GLY A 24 -4.25 -21.31 -5.21
N ASN A 25 -4.66 -21.63 -6.45
CA ASN A 25 -4.68 -23.01 -6.94
C ASN A 25 -3.26 -23.60 -7.04
N TRP A 26 -2.28 -22.84 -7.54
CA TRP A 26 -0.88 -23.28 -7.56
C TRP A 26 -0.36 -23.58 -6.16
N VAL A 27 -0.60 -22.68 -5.19
CA VAL A 27 -0.22 -22.89 -3.80
C VAL A 27 -0.87 -24.15 -3.21
N LYS A 28 -2.18 -24.37 -3.46
CA LYS A 28 -2.88 -25.59 -3.04
C LYS A 28 -2.29 -26.86 -3.64
N ARG A 29 -1.72 -26.78 -4.85
CA ARG A 29 -1.05 -27.88 -5.56
C ARG A 29 0.42 -28.04 -5.18
N GLY A 30 0.94 -27.27 -4.22
CA GLY A 30 2.29 -27.40 -3.70
C GLY A 30 3.36 -26.63 -4.49
N ALA A 31 2.97 -25.65 -5.32
CA ALA A 31 3.92 -24.81 -6.04
C ALA A 31 4.79 -23.98 -5.06
N THR A 32 6.11 -24.02 -5.27
CA THR A 32 7.09 -23.17 -4.55
C THR A 32 7.67 -22.05 -5.41
N THR A 33 7.32 -22.05 -6.69
CA THR A 33 7.74 -21.11 -7.75
C THR A 33 6.50 -20.76 -8.60
N LEU A 34 6.63 -19.76 -9.47
CA LEU A 34 5.57 -19.40 -10.42
C LEU A 34 5.62 -20.34 -11.63
N TRP A 35 4.47 -20.73 -12.17
CA TRP A 35 4.40 -21.62 -13.34
C TRP A 35 4.19 -20.83 -14.63
N GLU A 36 4.54 -21.42 -15.76
CA GLU A 36 4.41 -20.81 -17.10
C GLU A 36 2.96 -20.77 -17.60
N ASP A 37 2.12 -21.68 -17.12
CA ASP A 37 0.69 -21.73 -17.42
C ASP A 37 -0.12 -22.09 -16.17
N TRP A 38 -1.41 -21.76 -16.19
CA TRP A 38 -2.29 -21.93 -15.03
C TRP A 38 -2.57 -23.40 -14.67
N PHE A 39 -2.44 -24.31 -15.63
CA PHE A 39 -2.79 -25.72 -15.51
C PHE A 39 -1.58 -26.57 -15.08
N GLY A 40 -0.36 -26.05 -15.22
CA GLY A 40 0.90 -26.74 -14.89
C GLY A 40 1.27 -27.79 -15.93
N ALA A 41 0.99 -27.49 -17.20
CA ALA A 41 1.33 -28.35 -18.35
C ALA A 41 2.71 -28.03 -18.94
N ALA A 42 3.28 -26.88 -18.60
CA ALA A 42 4.58 -26.37 -19.06
C ALA A 42 5.55 -26.16 -17.88
N SER A 43 6.51 -25.24 -17.99
CA SER A 43 7.51 -25.02 -16.94
C SER A 43 6.85 -24.67 -15.60
N LEU A 44 7.34 -25.28 -14.51
CA LEU A 44 6.92 -24.97 -13.15
C LEU A 44 7.80 -23.91 -12.49
N ASP A 45 8.69 -23.26 -13.24
CA ASP A 45 9.54 -22.16 -12.78
C ASP A 45 9.67 -21.09 -13.88
N HIS A 46 8.73 -20.15 -13.90
CA HIS A 46 8.62 -19.13 -14.94
C HIS A 46 8.07 -17.80 -14.38
N ILE A 47 8.81 -16.71 -14.61
CA ILE A 47 8.58 -15.41 -13.93
C ILE A 47 7.45 -14.56 -14.52
N MET A 48 6.86 -14.93 -15.67
CA MET A 48 5.90 -14.08 -16.41
C MET A 48 4.69 -13.62 -15.57
N PHE A 49 4.27 -14.42 -14.58
CA PHE A 49 3.19 -14.06 -13.64
C PHE A 49 3.68 -13.35 -12.37
N GLY A 50 4.92 -12.84 -12.35
CA GLY A 50 5.56 -12.21 -11.21
C GLY A 50 5.01 -10.82 -10.87
N ASP A 51 4.26 -10.19 -11.77
CA ASP A 51 3.72 -8.83 -11.61
C ASP A 51 2.80 -8.66 -10.39
N ILE A 52 2.22 -9.74 -9.87
CA ILE A 52 1.47 -9.71 -8.61
C ILE A 52 2.31 -9.18 -7.44
N SER A 53 3.64 -9.43 -7.46
CA SER A 53 4.55 -8.90 -6.44
C SER A 53 4.59 -7.37 -6.48
N ALA A 54 4.65 -6.76 -7.67
CA ALA A 54 4.62 -5.31 -7.81
C ALA A 54 3.32 -4.73 -7.24
N TRP A 55 2.19 -5.40 -7.44
CA TRP A 55 0.91 -5.01 -6.86
C TRP A 55 0.90 -5.06 -5.33
N PHE A 56 1.54 -6.06 -4.70
CA PHE A 56 1.70 -6.10 -3.23
C PHE A 56 2.46 -4.88 -2.71
N TYR A 57 3.54 -4.46 -3.36
CA TYR A 57 4.33 -3.29 -2.93
C TYR A 57 3.63 -1.97 -3.24
N GLN A 58 3.17 -1.79 -4.47
CA GLN A 58 2.67 -0.51 -4.97
C GLN A 58 1.23 -0.22 -4.55
N THR A 59 0.40 -1.25 -4.38
CA THR A 59 -1.02 -1.09 -4.01
C THR A 59 -1.26 -1.42 -2.54
N LEU A 60 -0.92 -2.63 -2.09
CA LEU A 60 -1.24 -3.03 -0.71
C LEU A 60 -0.39 -2.26 0.30
N ALA A 61 0.94 -2.29 0.15
CA ALA A 61 1.83 -1.48 0.99
C ALA A 61 1.82 0.01 0.58
N GLY A 62 1.55 0.30 -0.70
CA GLY A 62 1.42 1.66 -1.19
C GLY A 62 2.74 2.36 -1.53
N ILE A 63 3.87 1.65 -1.59
CA ILE A 63 5.19 2.23 -1.87
C ILE A 63 5.33 2.44 -3.38
N ASN A 64 5.34 3.69 -3.81
CA ASN A 64 5.39 4.07 -5.22
C ASN A 64 6.52 5.08 -5.48
N PRO A 65 7.28 4.93 -6.57
CA PRO A 65 8.20 5.98 -7.01
C PRO A 65 7.41 7.22 -7.41
N ASP A 66 7.97 8.41 -7.16
CA ASP A 66 7.45 9.64 -7.75
C ASP A 66 8.02 9.79 -9.17
N PRO A 67 7.18 9.82 -10.23
CA PRO A 67 7.64 9.99 -11.60
C PRO A 67 8.36 11.33 -11.84
N HIS A 68 8.13 12.34 -11.01
CA HIS A 68 8.79 13.65 -11.09
C HIS A 68 10.11 13.71 -10.30
N ALA A 69 10.40 12.72 -9.46
CA ALA A 69 11.59 12.64 -8.64
C ALA A 69 12.17 11.22 -8.62
N PRO A 70 12.72 10.75 -9.76
CA PRO A 70 13.15 9.37 -9.93
C PRO A 70 14.23 8.94 -8.94
N GLY A 71 14.28 7.63 -8.69
CA GLY A 71 15.27 7.01 -7.79
C GLY A 71 14.91 7.10 -6.30
N PHE A 72 13.65 7.38 -5.96
CA PHE A 72 13.16 7.52 -4.57
C PHE A 72 13.78 8.70 -3.80
N ARG A 73 14.18 9.78 -4.48
CA ARG A 73 14.49 11.06 -3.79
C ARG A 73 13.24 11.69 -3.18
N HIS A 74 12.13 11.57 -3.88
CA HIS A 74 10.78 11.68 -3.34
C HIS A 74 10.01 10.42 -3.75
N PHE A 75 9.07 10.01 -2.91
CA PHE A 75 8.23 8.84 -3.19
C PHE A 75 6.85 8.97 -2.56
N VAL A 76 5.90 8.17 -3.03
CA VAL A 76 4.52 8.21 -2.55
C VAL A 76 4.24 6.96 -1.72
N ILE A 77 3.60 7.16 -0.57
CA ILE A 77 3.06 6.11 0.29
C ILE A 77 1.55 6.25 0.31
N ARG A 78 0.84 5.36 -0.39
CA ARG A 78 -0.62 5.33 -0.45
C ARG A 78 -1.12 3.92 -0.16
N PRO A 79 -1.14 3.50 1.12
CA PRO A 79 -1.59 2.17 1.50
C PRO A 79 -3.07 2.00 1.12
N MET A 80 -3.43 0.79 0.71
CA MET A 80 -4.80 0.47 0.31
C MET A 80 -5.33 -0.73 1.11
N PRO A 81 -5.90 -0.49 2.31
CA PRO A 81 -6.62 -1.52 3.04
C PRO A 81 -7.86 -1.97 2.26
N VAL A 82 -7.96 -3.26 1.96
CA VAL A 82 -9.02 -3.85 1.13
C VAL A 82 -9.67 -5.03 1.85
N GLU A 83 -11.01 -5.12 1.74
CA GLU A 83 -11.81 -6.25 2.22
C GLU A 83 -11.40 -6.76 3.62
N ASP A 84 -11.01 -8.02 3.72
CA ASP A 84 -10.61 -8.73 4.94
C ASP A 84 -9.09 -8.66 5.23
N LEU A 85 -8.31 -7.95 4.41
CA LEU A 85 -6.89 -7.76 4.65
C LEU A 85 -6.68 -6.80 5.83
N THR A 86 -6.32 -7.38 6.97
CA THR A 86 -6.20 -6.64 8.25
C THR A 86 -4.85 -5.98 8.46
N TRP A 87 -3.80 -6.40 7.75
CA TRP A 87 -2.48 -5.81 7.89
C TRP A 87 -1.58 -6.05 6.68
N VAL A 88 -0.61 -5.16 6.49
CA VAL A 88 0.51 -5.32 5.56
C VAL A 88 1.77 -4.78 6.22
N ARG A 89 2.91 -5.42 5.94
CA ARG A 89 4.24 -4.90 6.27
C ARG A 89 5.19 -5.16 5.12
N ALA A 90 5.79 -4.11 4.60
CA ALA A 90 6.73 -4.17 3.50
C ALA A 90 7.91 -3.21 3.73
N TRP A 91 9.02 -3.49 3.05
CA TRP A 91 10.18 -2.61 3.02
C TRP A 91 10.79 -2.61 1.61
N HIS A 92 11.37 -1.49 1.23
CA HIS A 92 12.07 -1.34 -0.04
C HIS A 92 13.46 -0.75 0.21
N ALA A 93 14.51 -1.45 -0.25
CA ALA A 93 15.87 -0.92 -0.22
C ALA A 93 16.06 0.04 -1.39
N SER A 94 16.02 1.34 -1.11
CA SER A 94 16.31 2.38 -2.10
C SER A 94 17.79 2.78 -2.04
N PRO A 95 18.30 3.54 -3.03
CA PRO A 95 19.65 4.08 -3.00
C PRO A 95 19.96 4.97 -1.78
N PHE A 96 18.93 5.48 -1.09
CA PHE A 96 19.06 6.38 0.06
C PHE A 96 18.86 5.67 1.41
N GLY A 97 18.49 4.39 1.40
CA GLY A 97 18.22 3.61 2.60
C GLY A 97 16.90 2.84 2.51
N VAL A 98 16.50 2.25 3.63
CA VAL A 98 15.30 1.40 3.67
C VAL A 98 14.05 2.25 3.90
N ILE A 99 13.12 2.20 2.95
CA ILE A 99 11.75 2.67 3.12
C ILE A 99 10.97 1.55 3.81
N LYS A 100 10.23 1.85 4.88
CA LYS A 100 9.38 0.87 5.57
C LYS A 100 7.96 1.38 5.62
N VAL A 101 7.01 0.48 5.36
CA VAL A 101 5.59 0.72 5.56
C VAL A 101 4.99 -0.47 6.27
N ALA A 102 4.27 -0.21 7.36
CA ALA A 102 3.44 -1.20 8.01
C ALA A 102 2.10 -0.56 8.33
N TRP A 103 1.00 -1.26 8.03
CA TRP A 103 -0.31 -0.81 8.48
C TRP A 103 -1.10 -1.97 9.07
N ARG A 104 -1.97 -1.62 10.01
CA ARG A 104 -3.00 -2.49 10.56
C ARG A 104 -4.33 -1.75 10.51
N ALA A 105 -5.35 -2.42 10.02
CA ALA A 105 -6.66 -1.85 9.86
C ALA A 105 -7.64 -2.63 10.74
N ALA A 106 -8.10 -2.00 11.81
CA ALA A 106 -9.24 -2.44 12.60
C ALA A 106 -10.55 -1.92 11.97
N ALA A 107 -11.69 -2.18 12.61
CA ALA A 107 -13.01 -1.84 12.06
C ALA A 107 -13.17 -0.33 11.75
N ASP A 108 -12.69 0.53 12.64
CA ASP A 108 -12.89 1.98 12.63
C ASP A 108 -11.58 2.78 12.60
N VAL A 109 -10.43 2.11 12.73
CA VAL A 109 -9.12 2.76 12.85
C VAL A 109 -8.09 2.11 11.93
N LEU A 110 -7.34 2.95 11.21
CA LEU A 110 -6.13 2.61 10.50
C LEU A 110 -4.92 3.08 11.30
N HIS A 111 -4.04 2.14 11.65
CA HIS A 111 -2.70 2.42 12.17
C HIS A 111 -1.69 2.27 11.04
N LEU A 112 -0.83 3.27 10.83
CA LEU A 112 0.14 3.31 9.75
C LEU A 112 1.50 3.79 10.26
N GLU A 113 2.50 2.92 10.16
CA GLU A 113 3.89 3.18 10.47
C GLU A 113 4.69 3.38 9.18
N ILE A 114 5.48 4.46 9.12
CA ILE A 114 6.29 4.82 7.96
C ILE A 114 7.71 5.17 8.42
N THR A 115 8.71 4.67 7.69
CA THR A 115 10.09 5.14 7.78
C THR A 115 10.50 5.77 6.45
N VAL A 116 10.89 7.05 6.50
CA VAL A 116 11.45 7.82 5.39
C VAL A 116 12.97 7.94 5.60
N PRO A 117 13.82 7.42 4.70
CA PRO A 117 15.27 7.45 4.88
C PRO A 117 15.85 8.87 4.79
N PRO A 118 17.05 9.11 5.34
CA PRO A 118 17.74 10.41 5.25
C PRO A 118 17.87 10.93 3.82
N ASN A 119 17.90 12.26 3.66
CA ASN A 119 18.02 12.94 2.36
C ASN A 119 16.90 12.61 1.36
N THR A 120 15.77 12.10 1.83
CA THR A 120 14.57 11.88 1.04
C THR A 120 13.36 12.52 1.69
N THR A 121 12.27 12.62 0.92
CA THR A 121 10.95 13.02 1.41
C THR A 121 9.91 12.05 0.87
N ALA A 122 8.73 12.05 1.46
CA ALA A 122 7.63 11.24 0.97
C ALA A 122 6.31 11.99 0.99
N THR A 123 5.47 11.79 -0.01
CA THR A 123 4.05 12.11 0.09
C THR A 123 3.32 10.91 0.69
N VAL A 124 2.68 11.06 1.84
CA VAL A 124 1.74 10.06 2.36
C VAL A 124 0.31 10.46 2.05
N VAL A 125 -0.47 9.51 1.52
CA VAL A 125 -1.92 9.63 1.27
C VAL A 125 -2.62 8.59 2.13
N ILE A 126 -3.30 9.06 3.18
CA ILE A 126 -3.99 8.22 4.16
C ILE A 126 -5.48 8.23 3.83
N PRO A 127 -6.11 7.05 3.61
CA PRO A 127 -7.55 6.95 3.50
C PRO A 127 -8.21 7.47 4.79
N SER A 128 -8.91 8.60 4.72
CA SER A 128 -9.54 9.27 5.86
C SER A 128 -10.51 10.32 5.36
N THR A 129 -11.66 10.46 6.01
CA THR A 129 -12.66 11.48 5.65
C THR A 129 -12.11 12.91 5.70
N THR A 130 -11.13 13.18 6.57
CA THR A 130 -10.46 14.49 6.63
C THR A 130 -9.07 14.41 7.26
N ALA A 131 -8.16 15.29 6.80
CA ALA A 131 -6.82 15.45 7.38
C ALA A 131 -6.83 15.88 8.85
N ARG A 132 -7.90 16.53 9.33
CA ARG A 132 -8.02 16.98 10.73
C ARG A 132 -8.13 15.82 11.73
N LEU A 133 -8.60 14.66 11.29
CA LEU A 133 -8.76 13.48 12.15
C LEU A 133 -7.52 12.58 12.17
N VAL A 134 -6.53 12.88 11.31
CA VAL A 134 -5.27 12.12 11.30
C VAL A 134 -4.39 12.59 12.45
N GLN A 135 -3.98 11.63 13.26
CA GLN A 135 -3.06 11.84 14.36
C GLN A 135 -1.70 11.22 14.06
N GLU A 136 -0.65 11.82 14.59
CA GLU A 136 0.68 11.22 14.72
C GLU A 136 1.05 11.22 16.20
N GLY A 137 1.39 10.04 16.74
CA GLY A 137 1.78 9.94 18.16
C GLY A 137 0.71 10.45 19.14
N GLY A 138 -0.57 10.36 18.77
CA GLY A 138 -1.71 10.84 19.57
C GLY A 138 -1.98 12.36 19.48
N ARG A 139 -1.27 13.10 18.63
CA ARG A 139 -1.48 14.55 18.38
C ARG A 139 -1.89 14.79 16.94
N PRO A 140 -2.55 15.90 16.59
CA PRO A 140 -2.89 16.21 15.20
C PRO A 140 -1.63 16.17 14.31
N ALA A 141 -1.65 15.35 13.24
CA ALA A 141 -0.47 15.13 12.38
C ALA A 141 0.08 16.45 11.81
N ALA A 142 -0.81 17.37 11.42
CA ALA A 142 -0.44 18.69 10.88
C ALA A 142 0.35 19.60 11.86
N SER A 143 0.39 19.26 13.15
CA SER A 143 1.12 20.04 14.17
C SER A 143 2.55 19.54 14.42
N ARG A 144 2.94 18.40 13.84
CA ARG A 144 4.25 17.79 14.10
C ARG A 144 5.31 18.32 13.13
N VAL A 145 6.51 18.58 13.66
CA VAL A 145 7.69 18.91 12.85
C VAL A 145 7.99 17.77 11.88
N GLY A 146 8.36 18.12 10.64
CA GLY A 146 8.63 17.14 9.58
C GLY A 146 7.37 16.56 8.92
N ILE A 147 6.18 17.10 9.23
CA ILE A 147 4.92 16.81 8.53
C ILE A 147 4.35 18.12 7.99
N ARG A 148 4.09 18.19 6.69
CA ARG A 148 3.45 19.34 6.04
C ARG A 148 2.14 18.90 5.40
N PRO A 149 0.97 19.43 5.84
CA PRO A 149 -0.30 19.09 5.21
C PRO A 149 -0.38 19.63 3.78
N GLU A 150 -1.03 18.87 2.90
CA GLU A 150 -1.29 19.26 1.52
C GLU A 150 -2.79 19.29 1.22
N LEU A 151 -3.16 19.98 0.14
CA LEU A 151 -4.52 19.90 -0.38
C LEU A 151 -4.81 18.47 -0.86
N SER A 152 -5.96 17.93 -0.49
CA SER A 152 -6.41 16.60 -0.87
C SER A 152 -7.88 16.59 -1.30
N ALA A 153 -8.25 15.59 -2.08
CA ALA A 153 -9.65 15.32 -2.39
C ALA A 153 -10.40 14.82 -1.15
N ALA A 154 -11.73 14.85 -1.19
CA ALA A 154 -12.55 14.25 -0.15
C ALA A 154 -12.25 12.74 -0.01
N GLY A 155 -12.21 12.24 1.23
CA GLY A 155 -11.91 10.83 1.52
C GLY A 155 -10.41 10.50 1.63
N GLU A 156 -9.53 11.48 1.45
CA GLU A 156 -8.09 11.31 1.65
C GLU A 156 -7.48 12.44 2.47
N ALA A 157 -6.48 12.11 3.27
CA ALA A 157 -5.60 13.06 3.94
C ALA A 157 -4.19 12.96 3.34
N ARG A 158 -3.61 14.08 2.92
CA ARG A 158 -2.30 14.12 2.26
C ARG A 158 -1.30 14.95 3.05
N PHE A 159 -0.09 14.42 3.21
CA PHE A 159 1.01 15.11 3.87
C PHE A 159 2.33 14.86 3.15
N THR A 160 3.20 15.87 3.05
CA THR A 160 4.63 15.67 2.81
C THR A 160 5.33 15.36 4.13
N LEU A 161 6.16 14.33 4.12
CA LEU A 161 7.00 13.88 5.22
C LEU A 161 8.47 14.16 4.89
N GLU A 162 9.19 14.68 5.87
CA GLU A 162 10.65 14.72 5.85
C GLU A 162 11.23 13.35 6.25
N ALA A 163 12.55 13.22 6.29
CA ALA A 163 13.20 12.00 6.78
C ALA A 163 12.84 11.76 8.25
N GLY A 164 12.49 10.53 8.60
CA GLY A 164 12.07 10.20 9.96
C GLY A 164 11.23 8.94 10.07
N THR A 165 10.74 8.67 11.27
CA THR A 165 9.75 7.61 11.54
C THR A 165 8.47 8.22 12.09
N TYR A 166 7.36 7.74 11.55
CA TYR A 166 6.03 8.29 11.78
C TYR A 166 5.07 7.17 12.14
N SER A 167 4.20 7.42 13.12
CA SER A 167 3.13 6.52 13.53
C SER A 167 1.79 7.25 13.45
N PHE A 168 1.10 7.07 12.34
CA PHE A 168 -0.20 7.65 12.08
C PHE A 168 -1.34 6.79 12.62
N THR A 169 -2.39 7.47 13.07
CA THR A 169 -3.70 6.87 13.34
C THR A 169 -4.76 7.72 12.65
N ALA A 170 -5.68 7.08 11.93
CA ALA A 170 -6.77 7.76 11.23
C ALA A 170 -8.07 6.96 11.35
N PRO A 171 -9.23 7.61 11.43
CA PRO A 171 -10.51 6.92 11.27
C PRO A 171 -10.58 6.26 9.90
N ARG A 172 -11.00 5.00 9.88
CA ARG A 172 -11.18 4.23 8.66
C ARG A 172 -12.63 4.37 8.20
N THR A 173 -12.82 4.78 6.95
CA THR A 173 -14.09 4.57 6.26
C THR A 173 -14.10 3.15 5.69
N PRO A 174 -15.10 2.30 5.97
CA PRO A 174 -15.18 0.97 5.38
C PRO A 174 -15.18 1.04 3.85
N SER A 175 -14.48 0.10 3.21
CA SER A 175 -14.48 -0.06 1.75
C SER A 175 -15.87 -0.50 1.29
N GLY A 176 -16.72 0.48 0.96
CA GLY A 176 -18.13 0.30 0.59
C GLY A 176 -18.90 1.62 0.46
N GLU A 177 -18.41 2.69 1.09
CA GLU A 177 -18.96 4.05 0.98
C GLU A 177 -18.05 4.97 0.16
N THR A 178 -17.74 4.60 -1.08
CA THR A 178 -17.44 5.63 -2.09
C THR A 178 -18.76 6.00 -2.73
N SER A 179 -19.21 7.23 -2.46
CA SER A 179 -20.41 7.85 -3.03
C SER A 179 -20.62 7.50 -4.50
N ARG A 180 -21.88 7.20 -4.81
CA ARG A 180 -22.45 7.27 -6.17
C ARG A 180 -22.24 8.65 -6.78
#